data_AF-A0A9E6AFP1-F1
#
_entry.id   AF-A0A9E6AFP1-F1
#
_cell.length_a   1.000
_cell.length_b   1.000
_cell.length_c   1.000
_cell.angle_alpha   90.00
_cell.angle_beta   90.00
_cell.angle_gamma   90.00
#
_symmetry.space_group_name_H-M   'P 1'
#
loop_
_entity.id
_entity.type
_entity.pdbx_description
1 polymer ?
#
loop_
_entity_poly.entity_id
_entity_poly.type
_entity_poly.pdbx_seq_one_letter_code
_entity_poly.pdbx_strand_id
1 'polypeptide(L)'
;MNTHYRDTRKIDPSRGATLGDGSAIDAYRIEIGRTELAFREFETAGIELPNLANMRQFRLDRLVSHVAERDYGGILMFDPLN
;
A
#
# COMPACT_ATOMS: atom_id res chain seq x y z
N MET A 1 -12.93 -17.53 -19.85
CA MET A 1 -11.75 -16.72 -20.22
C MET A 1 -10.53 -17.46 -19.71
N ASN A 2 -9.59 -17.86 -20.56
CA ASN A 2 -8.37 -18.55 -20.11
C ASN A 2 -7.36 -17.51 -19.64
N THR A 3 -7.01 -17.52 -18.36
CA THR A 3 -5.93 -16.68 -17.82
C THR A 3 -4.62 -17.44 -17.97
N HIS A 4 -3.71 -16.98 -18.83
CA HIS A 4 -2.42 -17.64 -18.98
C HIS A 4 -1.43 -17.16 -17.91
N TYR A 5 -0.56 -18.05 -17.44
CA TYR A 5 0.48 -17.73 -16.43
C TYR A 5 1.35 -16.52 -16.80
N ARG A 6 1.60 -16.30 -18.10
CA ARG A 6 2.34 -15.13 -18.60
C ARG A 6 1.61 -13.80 -18.33
N ASP A 7 0.28 -13.83 -18.24
CA ASP A 7 -0.58 -12.65 -18.14
C ASP A 7 -0.70 -12.15 -16.69
N THR A 8 -0.42 -13.01 -15.69
CA THR A 8 -0.41 -12.66 -14.25
C THR A 8 0.84 -13.23 -13.57
N ARG A 9 1.96 -12.51 -13.63
CA ARG A 9 3.23 -12.95 -13.06
C ARG A 9 3.38 -12.41 -11.63
N LYS A 10 3.49 -13.31 -10.66
CA LYS A 10 3.75 -12.96 -9.26
C LYS A 10 5.15 -12.35 -9.08
N ILE A 11 5.24 -11.33 -8.21
CA ILE A 11 6.54 -10.77 -7.76
C ILE A 11 7.28 -11.80 -6.90
N ASP A 12 6.57 -12.39 -5.92
CA ASP A 12 7.07 -13.48 -5.09
C ASP A 12 6.23 -14.76 -5.32
N PRO A 13 6.80 -15.78 -5.98
CA PRO A 13 6.09 -17.03 -6.26
C PRO A 13 5.66 -17.83 -5.02
N SER A 14 6.28 -17.57 -3.85
CA SER A 14 6.03 -18.32 -2.61
C SER A 14 4.80 -17.85 -1.83
N ARG A 15 4.22 -16.69 -2.20
CA ARG A 15 3.12 -16.05 -1.49
C ARG A 15 1.77 -16.15 -2.20
N GLY A 16 0.71 -15.85 -1.45
CA GLY A 16 -0.71 -15.93 -1.83
C GLY A 16 -1.13 -14.90 -2.89
N ALA A 17 -2.21 -14.16 -2.65
CA ALA A 17 -2.72 -13.12 -3.56
C ALA A 17 -2.20 -11.71 -3.23
N THR A 18 -1.67 -11.51 -2.03
CA THR A 18 -1.19 -10.21 -1.53
C THR A 18 0.21 -10.34 -0.91
N LEU A 19 0.96 -9.24 -0.92
CA LEU A 19 2.17 -9.07 -0.12
C LEU A 19 1.81 -8.86 1.36
N GLY A 20 2.83 -8.87 2.23
CA GLY A 20 2.64 -8.73 3.68
C GLY A 20 2.10 -7.36 4.11
N ASP A 21 2.13 -6.36 3.24
CA ASP A 21 1.56 -5.02 3.46
C ASP A 21 0.12 -4.86 2.91
N GLY A 22 -0.44 -5.94 2.35
CA GLY A 22 -1.78 -5.98 1.74
C GLY A 22 -1.83 -5.58 0.26
N SER A 23 -0.72 -5.16 -0.35
CA SER A 23 -0.68 -4.83 -1.79
C SER A 23 -0.76 -6.08 -2.68
N ALA A 24 -1.24 -5.94 -3.92
CA ALA A 24 -1.41 -7.06 -4.85
C ALA A 24 -0.07 -7.65 -5.31
N ILE A 25 0.10 -8.97 -5.30
CA ILE A 25 1.36 -9.62 -5.71
C ILE A 25 1.50 -9.75 -7.24
N ASP A 26 1.55 -8.62 -7.94
CA ASP A 26 1.60 -8.55 -9.40
C ASP A 26 2.81 -7.74 -9.88
N ALA A 27 3.68 -8.39 -10.68
CA ALA A 27 4.92 -7.81 -11.18
C ALA A 27 4.70 -6.67 -12.20
N TYR A 28 3.50 -6.54 -12.74
CA TYR A 28 3.13 -5.50 -13.70
C TYR A 28 2.19 -4.44 -13.12
N ARG A 29 1.97 -4.44 -11.79
CA ARG A 29 1.14 -3.42 -11.15
C ARG A 29 1.77 -2.03 -11.26
N ILE A 30 0.92 -1.01 -11.39
CA ILE A 30 1.35 0.41 -11.43
C ILE A 30 1.91 0.85 -10.07
N GLU A 31 1.33 0.35 -8.97
CA GLU A 31 1.73 0.71 -7.61
C GLU A 31 3.16 0.24 -7.30
N ILE A 32 4.09 1.20 -7.16
CA ILE A 32 5.43 0.95 -6.66
C ILE A 32 5.41 0.71 -5.14
N GLY A 33 6.55 0.31 -4.58
CA GLY A 33 6.68 0.17 -3.14
C GLY A 33 8.04 -0.37 -2.77
N ARG A 34 8.07 -1.04 -1.62
CA ARG A 34 9.26 -1.72 -1.12
C ARG A 34 9.68 -2.85 -2.08
N THR A 35 10.99 -3.04 -2.22
CA THR A 35 11.55 -4.14 -3.02
C THR A 35 11.54 -5.46 -2.24
N GLU A 36 11.66 -6.58 -2.94
CA GLU A 36 11.81 -7.91 -2.33
C GLU A 36 12.98 -7.99 -1.34
N LEU A 37 14.11 -7.32 -1.66
CA LEU A 37 15.25 -7.24 -0.75
C LEU A 37 14.85 -6.63 0.60
N ALA A 38 14.20 -5.48 0.58
CA ALA A 38 13.78 -4.77 1.78
C ALA A 38 12.64 -5.48 2.54
N PHE A 39 11.82 -6.30 1.87
CA PHE A 39 10.86 -7.18 2.56
C PHE A 39 11.57 -8.28 3.36
N ARG A 40 12.58 -8.93 2.75
CA ARG A 40 13.35 -10.00 3.41
C ARG A 40 14.18 -9.48 4.59
N GLU A 41 14.78 -8.31 4.45
CA GLU A 41 15.51 -7.66 5.56
C GLU A 41 14.59 -7.38 6.74
N PHE A 42 13.36 -6.94 6.47
CA PHE A 42 12.36 -6.67 7.51
C PHE A 42 11.86 -7.95 8.18
N GLU A 43 11.60 -8.99 7.41
CA GLU A 43 11.24 -10.31 7.93
C GLU A 43 12.37 -10.89 8.81
N THR A 44 13.62 -10.77 8.36
CA THR A 44 14.79 -11.21 9.13
C THR A 44 14.97 -10.41 10.42
N ALA A 45 14.66 -9.11 10.38
CA ALA A 45 14.69 -8.24 11.55
C ALA A 45 13.47 -8.39 12.47
N GLY A 46 12.48 -9.22 12.11
CA GLY A 46 11.24 -9.39 12.88
C GLY A 46 10.34 -8.14 12.88
N ILE A 47 10.46 -7.28 11.87
CA ILE A 47 9.66 -6.05 11.76
C ILE A 47 8.32 -6.37 11.10
N GLU A 48 7.23 -6.09 11.80
CA GLU A 48 5.88 -6.23 11.25
C GLU A 48 5.62 -5.18 10.17
N LEU A 49 5.03 -5.63 9.04
CA LEU A 49 4.71 -4.75 7.92
C LEU A 49 3.39 -4.02 8.16
N PRO A 50 3.29 -2.73 7.78
CA PRO A 50 2.04 -2.00 7.90
C PRO A 50 1.03 -2.48 6.85
N ASN A 51 -0.25 -2.51 7.21
CA ASN A 51 -1.32 -2.63 6.22
C ASN A 51 -1.55 -1.28 5.52
N LEU A 52 -1.27 -1.19 4.22
CA LEU A 52 -1.35 0.07 3.47
C LEU A 52 -2.77 0.64 3.38
N ALA A 53 -3.78 -0.22 3.26
CA ALA A 53 -5.18 0.22 3.19
C ALA A 53 -5.61 0.89 4.51
N ASN A 54 -5.32 0.24 5.64
CA ASN A 54 -5.60 0.78 6.96
C ASN A 54 -4.83 2.09 7.22
N MET A 55 -3.56 2.15 6.82
CA MET A 55 -2.74 3.34 6.98
C MET A 55 -3.28 4.53 6.15
N ARG A 56 -3.71 4.27 4.91
CA ARG A 56 -4.33 5.29 4.03
C ARG A 56 -5.64 5.78 4.61
N GLN A 57 -6.50 4.86 5.06
CA GLN A 57 -7.79 5.21 5.67
C GLN A 57 -7.61 6.04 6.94
N PHE A 58 -6.73 5.62 7.85
CA PHE A 58 -6.44 6.35 9.08
C PHE A 58 -6.01 7.80 8.82
N ARG A 59 -5.12 8.02 7.83
CA ARG A 59 -4.66 9.37 7.47
C ARG A 59 -5.80 10.22 6.92
N LEU A 60 -6.63 9.65 6.06
CA LEU A 60 -7.81 10.33 5.51
C LEU A 60 -8.79 10.71 6.60
N ASP A 61 -9.16 9.78 7.48
CA ASP A 61 -10.11 10.01 8.58
C ASP A 61 -9.63 11.13 9.49
N ARG A 62 -8.34 11.10 9.83
CA ARG A 62 -7.72 12.14 10.65
C ARG A 62 -7.76 13.51 9.96
N LEU A 63 -7.43 13.58 8.67
CA LEU A 63 -7.47 14.83 7.90
C LEU A 63 -8.89 15.42 7.88
N VAL A 64 -9.89 14.58 7.58
CA VAL A 64 -11.31 14.98 7.57
C VAL A 64 -11.77 15.48 8.93
N SER A 65 -11.40 14.78 10.03
CA SER A 65 -11.69 15.24 11.40
C SER A 65 -11.14 16.63 11.66
N HIS A 66 -9.89 16.90 11.26
CA HIS A 66 -9.24 18.19 11.50
C HIS A 66 -9.85 19.33 10.66
N VAL A 67 -10.36 19.04 9.47
CA VAL A 67 -11.12 19.99 8.64
C VAL A 67 -12.46 20.33 9.34
N ALA A 68 -13.17 19.32 9.82
CA ALA A 68 -14.44 19.50 10.53
C ALA A 68 -14.30 20.25 11.87
N GLU A 69 -13.26 19.93 12.66
CA GLU A 69 -12.93 20.63 13.92
C GLU A 69 -12.71 22.13 13.74
N ARG A 70 -12.33 22.56 12.54
CA ARG A 70 -12.09 23.97 12.19
C ARG A 70 -13.27 24.65 11.51
N ASP A 71 -14.39 23.93 11.34
CA ASP A 71 -15.57 24.40 10.63
C ASP A 71 -15.26 24.83 9.18
N TYR A 72 -14.36 24.10 8.51
CA TYR A 72 -14.02 24.33 7.11
C TYR A 72 -14.81 23.38 6.20
N GLY A 73 -15.16 23.86 4.99
CA GLY A 73 -15.82 23.04 3.97
C GLY A 73 -14.88 22.11 3.20
N GLY A 74 -13.56 22.27 3.34
CA GLY A 74 -12.57 21.44 2.66
C GLY A 74 -11.14 21.95 2.83
N ILE A 75 -10.20 21.17 2.29
CA ILE A 75 -8.77 21.51 2.22
C ILE A 75 -8.28 21.26 0.78
N LEU A 76 -7.50 22.20 0.24
CA LEU A 76 -6.88 22.09 -1.08
C LEU A 76 -5.36 22.12 -0.91
N MET A 77 -4.67 21.10 -1.43
CA MET A 77 -3.26 20.85 -1.17
C MET A 77 -2.46 20.90 -2.48
N PHE A 78 -1.38 21.68 -2.48
CA PHE A 78 -0.44 21.81 -3.61
C PHE A 78 0.95 21.29 -3.27
N ASP A 79 1.26 21.14 -1.98
CA ASP A 79 2.50 20.51 -1.54
C ASP A 79 2.42 19.00 -1.80
N PRO A 80 3.42 18.39 -2.47
CA PRO A 80 3.43 16.96 -2.76
C PRO A 80 3.55 16.05 -1.52
N LEU A 81 3.83 16.61 -0.33
CA LEU A 81 3.92 15.85 0.92
C LEU A 81 2.62 15.83 1.73
N ASN A 82 1.68 16.74 1.45
CA ASN A 82 0.40 16.83 2.15
C ASN A 82 -0.58 15.76 1.65
#